data_AF-A0A3M1CEH8-F1
#
_entry.id   AF-A0A3M1CEH8-F1
#
_cell.length_a   1.000
_cell.length_b   1.000
_cell.length_c   1.000
_cell.angle_alpha   90.00
_cell.angle_beta   90.00
_cell.angle_gamma   90.00
#
_symmetry.space_group_name_H-M   'P 1'
#
loop_
_entity.id
_entity.type
_entity.pdbx_description
1 polymer ?
#
loop_
_entity_poly.entity_id
_entity_poly.type
_entity_poly.pdbx_seq_one_letter_code
_entity_poly.pdbx_strand_id
1 'polypeptide(L)'
;MLRAEVPLYDGSGDLLGYNIFRETDGGSEFLFFVPAHLTEFVDEFTAPNATVTYRVTAVYVQGESQAATATGQASAAISNGLFDKIVIAANGRSQAATWADYNADGFLDMLVVNFFNQDNAVYQNSGGSALSPISLPPVSADQGFSYSASWADFDNDDRIDLFIANGFHGAGQRFGG
;
A
#
# COMPACT_ATOMS: atom_id res chain seq x y z
N MET A 1 -6.11 3.20 13.37
CA MET A 1 -5.48 1.89 13.15
C MET A 1 -4.99 1.40 14.49
N LEU A 2 -5.62 0.38 15.06
CA LEU A 2 -5.11 -0.26 16.27
C LEU A 2 -4.14 -1.36 15.82
N ARG A 3 -2.85 -1.22 16.12
CA ARG A 3 -1.93 -2.36 16.13
C ARG A 3 -2.03 -2.98 17.53
N ALA A 4 -2.94 -3.94 17.70
CA ALA A 4 -2.90 -4.77 18.90
C ALA A 4 -1.72 -5.73 18.74
N GLU A 5 -0.75 -5.67 19.66
CA GLU A 5 0.26 -6.72 19.75
C GLU A 5 -0.47 -8.03 20.09
N VAL A 6 -0.44 -8.97 19.14
CA VAL A 6 -0.99 -10.31 19.33
C VAL A 6 -0.21 -10.96 20.47
N PRO A 7 -0.87 -11.49 21.52
CA PRO A 7 -0.17 -12.19 22.58
C PRO A 7 0.67 -13.33 22.01
N LEU A 8 1.94 -13.40 22.42
CA LEU A 8 2.83 -14.49 22.07
C LEU A 8 2.19 -15.84 22.45
N TYR A 9 2.19 -16.76 21.49
CA TYR A 9 1.60 -18.09 21.55
C TYR A 9 2.37 -19.01 22.53
N ASP A 10 1.63 -19.74 23.38
CA ASP A 10 2.15 -20.68 24.38
C ASP A 10 2.12 -22.16 23.94
N GLY A 11 1.73 -22.44 22.69
CA GLY A 11 1.94 -23.75 22.08
C GLY A 11 0.91 -24.82 22.46
N SER A 12 -0.31 -24.77 21.93
CA SER A 12 -1.05 -25.98 21.49
C SER A 12 -2.34 -25.66 20.70
N GLY A 13 -2.46 -26.18 19.47
CA GLY A 13 -3.69 -26.19 18.67
C GLY A 13 -3.69 -25.34 17.39
N ASP A 14 -4.46 -25.75 16.38
CA ASP A 14 -4.64 -25.01 15.11
C ASP A 14 -5.43 -23.72 15.38
N LEU A 15 -4.82 -22.57 15.03
CA LEU A 15 -5.43 -21.25 15.17
C LEU A 15 -6.48 -21.04 14.07
N LEU A 16 -7.70 -20.73 14.48
CA LEU A 16 -8.81 -20.41 13.57
C LEU A 16 -8.91 -18.89 13.31
N GLY A 17 -8.59 -18.08 14.32
CA GLY A 17 -8.66 -16.62 14.22
C GLY A 17 -8.62 -15.93 15.56
N TYR A 18 -9.19 -14.74 15.61
CA TYR A 18 -9.18 -13.87 16.78
C TYR A 18 -10.58 -13.30 17.01
N ASN A 19 -11.04 -13.30 18.27
CA ASN A 19 -12.19 -12.51 18.66
C ASN A 19 -11.71 -11.12 19.09
N ILE A 20 -12.37 -10.09 18.58
CA ILE A 20 -12.11 -8.70 18.92
C ILE A 20 -13.35 -8.15 19.61
N PHE A 21 -13.18 -7.82 20.88
CA PHE A 21 -14.17 -7.18 21.72
C PHE A 21 -13.90 -5.68 21.71
N ARG A 22 -14.91 -4.90 21.34
CA ARG A 22 -14.86 -3.45 21.24
C ARG A 22 -15.79 -2.83 22.27
N GLU A 23 -15.25 -2.01 23.16
CA GLU A 23 -16.01 -1.24 24.15
C GLU A 23 -15.89 0.26 23.85
N THR A 24 -17.02 0.94 23.70
CA THR A 24 -17.08 2.40 23.56
C THR A 24 -17.43 3.07 24.89
N ASP A 25 -17.11 4.36 25.02
CA ASP A 25 -17.43 5.19 26.20
C ASP A 25 -18.91 5.16 26.65
N GLY A 26 -19.82 4.59 25.84
CA GLY A 26 -21.23 4.34 26.16
C GLY A 26 -21.55 2.96 26.74
N GLY A 27 -20.54 2.13 27.06
CA GLY A 27 -20.69 0.85 27.79
C GLY A 27 -21.25 -0.32 26.98
N SER A 28 -21.29 -0.24 25.65
CA SER A 28 -21.72 -1.35 24.79
C SER A 28 -20.52 -2.09 24.22
N GLU A 29 -20.51 -3.42 24.40
CA GLU A 29 -19.48 -4.32 23.85
C GLU A 29 -19.96 -4.94 22.52
N PHE A 30 -19.11 -4.91 21.50
CA PHE A 30 -19.34 -5.55 20.21
C PHE A 30 -18.27 -6.61 19.95
N LEU A 31 -18.68 -7.75 19.40
CA LEU A 31 -17.79 -8.87 19.06
C LEU A 31 -17.60 -8.96 17.54
N PHE A 32 -16.35 -8.97 17.10
CA PHE A 32 -15.94 -9.25 15.73
C PHE A 32 -15.04 -10.49 15.69
N PHE A 33 -15.08 -11.23 14.58
CA PHE A 33 -14.17 -12.35 14.34
C PHE A 33 -13.24 -12.05 13.16
N VAL A 34 -11.94 -12.25 13.35
CA VAL A 34 -10.90 -12.06 12.34
C VAL A 34 -10.21 -13.39 12.07
N PRO A 35 -10.26 -13.93 10.84
CA PRO A 35 -9.56 -15.17 10.49
C PRO A 35 -8.05 -15.12 10.75
N ALA A 36 -7.46 -16.27 11.08
CA ALA A 36 -6.05 -16.37 11.50
C ALA A 36 -5.01 -15.82 10.51
N HIS A 37 -5.34 -15.78 9.21
CA HIS A 37 -4.45 -15.26 8.17
C HIS A 37 -4.44 -13.73 8.10
N LEU A 38 -5.34 -13.05 8.81
CA LEU A 38 -5.36 -11.60 8.93
C LEU A 38 -4.81 -11.21 10.31
N THR A 39 -3.77 -10.38 10.30
CA THR A 39 -3.13 -9.86 11.52
C THR A 39 -3.56 -8.43 11.86
N GLU A 40 -4.50 -7.89 11.08
CA GLU A 40 -4.98 -6.52 11.20
C GLU A 40 -6.50 -6.49 11.20
N PHE A 41 -7.05 -5.53 11.96
CA PHE A 41 -8.48 -5.25 12.03
C PHE A 41 -8.72 -3.75 11.91
N VAL A 42 -9.68 -3.38 11.07
CA VAL A 42 -10.11 -1.99 10.88
C VAL A 42 -11.51 -1.86 11.47
N ASP A 43 -11.64 -1.01 12.48
CA ASP A 43 -12.95 -0.65 13.03
C ASP A 43 -13.53 0.55 12.27
N GLU A 44 -14.47 0.28 11.39
CA GLU A 44 -15.19 1.29 10.60
C GLU A 44 -16.45 1.82 11.31
N PHE A 45 -16.81 1.26 12.48
CA PHE A 45 -18.03 1.60 13.22
C PHE A 45 -17.80 2.66 14.30
N THR A 46 -16.57 3.16 14.42
CA THR A 46 -16.22 4.16 15.44
C THR A 46 -16.38 5.59 14.94
N ALA A 47 -17.16 6.37 15.69
CA ALA A 47 -17.28 7.80 15.46
C ALA A 47 -15.92 8.49 15.62
N PRO A 48 -15.62 9.52 14.82
CA PRO A 48 -14.38 10.28 14.95
C PRO A 48 -14.16 10.77 16.39
N ASN A 49 -12.95 10.59 16.91
CA ASN A 49 -12.51 11.01 18.26
C ASN A 49 -13.15 10.27 19.45
N ALA A 50 -13.86 9.16 19.24
CA ALA A 50 -14.31 8.33 20.35
C ALA A 50 -13.12 7.59 21.00
N THR A 51 -13.14 7.47 22.33
CA THR A 51 -12.23 6.55 23.01
C THR A 51 -12.83 5.15 22.93
N VAL A 52 -12.02 4.20 22.50
CA VAL A 52 -12.43 2.80 22.35
C VAL A 52 -11.40 1.92 23.02
N THR A 53 -11.88 0.98 23.82
CA THR A 53 -11.04 -0.06 24.39
C THR A 53 -11.26 -1.34 23.60
N TYR A 54 -10.16 -2.00 23.23
CA TYR A 54 -10.23 -3.29 22.57
C TYR A 54 -9.65 -4.39 23.46
N ARG A 55 -10.28 -5.55 23.39
CA ARG A 55 -9.75 -6.77 23.98
C ARG A 55 -9.72 -7.84 22.89
N VAL A 56 -8.65 -8.62 22.85
CA VAL A 56 -8.42 -9.62 21.80
C VAL A 56 -8.12 -10.98 22.45
N THR A 57 -8.72 -12.04 21.92
CA THR A 57 -8.42 -13.44 22.26
C THR A 57 -8.09 -14.21 20.99
N ALA A 58 -7.24 -15.21 21.09
CA ALA A 58 -6.99 -16.17 20.03
C ALA A 58 -8.01 -17.32 20.12
N VAL A 59 -8.54 -17.74 18.98
CA VAL A 59 -9.51 -18.83 18.86
C VAL A 59 -8.83 -20.03 18.20
N TYR A 60 -8.73 -21.13 18.94
CA TYR A 60 -8.19 -22.40 18.45
C TYR A 60 -9.31 -23.42 18.28
N VAL A 61 -9.04 -24.49 17.54
CA VAL A 61 -9.94 -25.65 17.45
C VAL A 61 -10.31 -26.22 18.83
N GLN A 62 -9.41 -26.12 19.81
CA GLN A 62 -9.56 -26.68 21.15
C GLN A 62 -10.26 -25.74 22.14
N GLY A 63 -10.43 -24.46 21.79
CA GLY A 63 -10.98 -23.44 22.68
C GLY A 63 -10.37 -22.05 22.46
N GLU A 64 -10.83 -21.09 23.25
CA GLU A 64 -10.41 -19.68 23.21
C GLU A 64 -9.34 -19.38 24.28
N SER A 65 -8.37 -18.53 23.95
CA SER A 65 -7.31 -18.13 24.88
C SER A 65 -7.81 -17.18 25.98
N GLN A 66 -6.94 -16.92 26.97
CA GLN A 66 -7.12 -15.74 27.83
C GLN A 66 -7.05 -14.47 26.99
N ALA A 67 -7.83 -13.47 27.41
CA ALA A 67 -7.97 -12.22 26.69
C ALA A 67 -6.84 -11.25 27.04
N ALA A 68 -6.23 -10.64 26.02
CA ALA A 68 -5.30 -9.53 26.19
C ALA A 68 -6.00 -8.20 25.89
N THR A 69 -5.73 -7.20 26.71
CA THR A 69 -6.35 -5.87 26.60
C THR A 69 -5.39 -4.89 25.93
N ALA A 70 -5.86 -4.17 24.92
CA ALA A 70 -5.15 -3.08 24.29
C ALA A 70 -6.05 -1.83 24.20
N THR A 71 -5.59 -0.70 24.70
CA THR A 71 -6.30 0.58 24.61
C THR A 71 -5.71 1.40 23.48
N GLY A 72 -6.56 1.96 22.60
CA GLY A 72 -6.10 2.84 21.52
C GLY A 72 -7.15 3.87 21.16
N GLN A 73 -6.73 5.04 20.67
CA GLN A 73 -7.67 6.03 20.15
C GLN A 73 -8.04 5.71 18.70
N ALA A 74 -9.31 5.89 18.34
CA ALA A 74 -9.71 5.85 16.94
C ALA A 74 -9.03 7.01 16.20
N SER A 75 -8.00 6.69 15.42
CA SER A 75 -7.42 7.64 14.46
C SER A 75 -8.52 8.03 13.48
N ALA A 76 -8.65 9.33 13.19
CA ALA A 76 -9.56 9.85 12.18
C ALA A 76 -9.52 8.96 10.92
N ALA A 77 -10.70 8.56 10.46
CA ALA A 77 -10.91 7.63 9.36
C ALA A 77 -9.96 7.92 8.18
N ILE A 78 -9.15 6.94 7.79
CA ILE A 78 -8.38 7.00 6.55
C ILE A 78 -9.12 6.09 5.57
N SER A 79 -9.97 6.70 4.75
CA SER A 79 -10.71 6.08 3.63
C SER A 79 -11.69 4.95 4.01
N ASN A 80 -12.67 4.66 3.16
CA ASN A 80 -13.58 3.50 3.31
C ASN A 80 -12.86 2.16 3.00
N GLY A 81 -11.62 2.00 3.47
CA GLY A 81 -10.81 0.78 3.46
C GLY A 81 -10.42 0.18 2.11
N LEU A 82 -11.00 0.65 1.00
CA LEU A 82 -10.82 0.04 -0.33
C LEU A 82 -9.58 0.57 -1.07
N PHE A 83 -9.19 1.82 -0.84
CA PHE A 83 -8.00 2.42 -1.45
C PHE A 83 -7.54 3.68 -0.70
N ASP A 84 -6.22 3.78 -0.51
CA ASP A 84 -5.59 5.04 -0.11
C ASP A 84 -5.41 5.94 -1.34
N LYS A 85 -5.89 7.18 -1.24
CA LYS A 85 -5.70 8.17 -2.29
C LYS A 85 -4.29 8.75 -2.20
N ILE A 86 -3.42 8.38 -3.14
CA ILE A 86 -2.13 9.02 -3.35
C ILE A 86 -2.30 10.18 -4.33
N VAL A 87 -1.91 11.40 -3.93
CA VAL A 87 -1.92 12.60 -4.79
C VAL A 87 -0.49 13.07 -5.00
N ILE A 88 -0.07 13.12 -6.26
CA ILE A 88 1.25 13.62 -6.64
C ILE A 88 1.08 14.80 -7.58
N ALA A 89 1.70 15.92 -7.19
CA ALA A 89 1.78 17.10 -8.04
C ALA A 89 2.94 16.92 -9.03
N ALA A 90 2.73 16.06 -10.04
CA ALA A 90 3.68 15.95 -11.15
C ALA A 90 3.66 17.27 -11.94
N ASN A 91 4.83 17.89 -12.11
CA ASN A 91 4.96 19.13 -12.87
C ASN A 91 4.84 18.82 -14.36
N GLY A 92 3.61 18.79 -14.88
CA GLY A 92 3.38 18.50 -16.29
C GLY A 92 1.92 18.19 -16.64
N ARG A 93 1.69 17.97 -17.93
CA ARG A 93 0.46 17.51 -18.56
C ARG A 93 0.52 15.99 -18.64
N SER A 94 0.37 15.35 -17.49
CA SER A 94 0.46 13.90 -17.34
C SER A 94 -0.59 13.17 -18.17
N GLN A 95 -0.18 12.10 -18.84
CA GLN A 95 -1.05 11.27 -19.67
C GLN A 95 -1.37 9.94 -18.99
N ALA A 96 -0.38 9.32 -18.35
CA ALA A 96 -0.54 8.06 -17.64
C ALA A 96 0.46 7.95 -16.48
N ALA A 97 0.12 7.10 -15.52
CA ALA A 97 1.01 6.65 -14.46
C ALA A 97 1.08 5.12 -14.46
N THR A 98 2.25 4.58 -14.19
CA THR A 98 2.50 3.13 -14.11
C THR A 98 3.44 2.83 -12.97
N TRP A 99 3.40 1.60 -12.46
CA TRP A 99 4.15 1.17 -11.29
C TRP A 99 4.97 -0.08 -11.60
N ALA A 100 6.21 -0.11 -11.11
CA ALA A 100 7.09 -1.27 -11.15
C ALA A 100 8.19 -1.12 -10.09
N ASP A 101 8.72 -2.24 -9.61
CA ASP A 101 9.94 -2.27 -8.81
C ASP A 101 11.13 -2.29 -9.79
N TYR A 102 11.62 -1.11 -10.18
CA TYR A 102 12.62 -1.02 -11.26
C TYR A 102 14.04 -1.34 -10.77
N ASN A 103 14.27 -1.26 -9.46
CA ASN A 103 15.58 -1.43 -8.84
C ASN A 103 15.70 -2.73 -8.01
N ALA A 104 14.64 -3.55 -8.01
CA ALA A 104 14.54 -4.81 -7.27
C ALA A 104 14.72 -4.65 -5.75
N ASP A 105 14.24 -3.53 -5.17
CA ASP A 105 14.30 -3.27 -3.73
C ASP A 105 13.07 -3.78 -2.96
N GLY A 106 12.09 -4.33 -3.67
CA GLY A 106 10.85 -4.88 -3.12
C GLY A 106 9.74 -3.86 -2.96
N PHE A 107 9.95 -2.60 -3.38
CA PHE A 107 8.96 -1.54 -3.31
C PHE A 107 8.58 -1.04 -4.71
N LEU A 108 7.27 -0.89 -4.96
CA LEU A 108 6.83 -0.36 -6.25
C LEU A 108 7.16 1.13 -6.35
N ASP A 109 7.88 1.48 -7.41
CA ASP A 109 8.16 2.83 -7.86
C ASP A 109 7.13 3.27 -8.89
N MET A 110 7.06 4.58 -9.14
CA MET A 110 6.07 5.15 -10.05
C MET A 110 6.72 5.97 -11.16
N LEU A 111 6.29 5.74 -12.39
CA LEU A 111 6.56 6.58 -13.54
C LEU A 111 5.29 7.33 -13.95
N VAL A 112 5.42 8.63 -14.17
CA VAL A 112 4.39 9.48 -14.78
C VAL A 112 4.91 9.95 -16.12
N VAL A 113 4.21 9.58 -17.18
CA VAL A 113 4.53 10.03 -18.53
C VAL A 113 3.83 11.33 -18.85
N ASN A 114 4.58 12.27 -19.42
CA ASN A 114 4.12 13.62 -19.71
C ASN A 114 4.08 13.90 -21.22
N PHE A 115 3.24 14.86 -21.58
CA PHE A 115 3.00 15.22 -22.96
C PHE A 115 3.78 16.48 -23.35
N PHE A 116 4.52 16.39 -24.46
CA PHE A 116 5.05 17.50 -25.25
C PHE A 116 5.97 18.46 -24.49
N ASN A 117 7.28 18.33 -24.74
CA ASN A 117 8.30 19.22 -24.20
C ASN A 117 8.29 19.30 -22.68
N GLN A 118 7.94 18.19 -22.04
CA GLN A 118 7.87 18.04 -20.59
C GLN A 118 8.46 16.70 -20.20
N ASP A 119 9.39 16.74 -19.26
CA ASP A 119 10.09 15.57 -18.77
C ASP A 119 9.12 14.56 -18.15
N ASN A 120 9.30 13.28 -18.43
CA ASN A 120 8.65 12.24 -17.65
C ASN A 120 9.13 12.31 -16.19
N ALA A 121 8.24 12.07 -15.23
CA ALA A 121 8.57 12.13 -13.80
C ALA A 121 8.68 10.72 -13.22
N VAL A 122 9.78 10.44 -12.54
CA VAL A 122 10.03 9.16 -11.86
C VAL A 122 10.03 9.41 -10.36
N TYR A 123 9.36 8.53 -9.62
CA TYR A 123 9.27 8.59 -8.17
C TYR A 123 9.68 7.26 -7.57
N GLN A 124 10.66 7.30 -6.68
CA GLN A 124 11.14 6.12 -5.97
C GLN A 124 10.40 5.94 -4.64
N ASN A 125 10.03 4.70 -4.34
CA ASN A 125 9.55 4.28 -3.04
C ASN A 125 10.68 3.58 -2.27
N SER A 126 10.96 4.01 -1.04
CA SER A 126 11.98 3.37 -0.19
C SER A 126 11.36 2.62 1.01
N GLY A 127 10.15 2.07 0.81
CA GLY A 127 9.43 1.28 1.82
C GLY A 127 8.66 2.09 2.86
N GLY A 128 8.47 3.38 2.60
CA GLY A 128 7.69 4.28 3.44
C GLY A 128 6.32 4.63 2.83
N SER A 129 5.63 5.57 3.46
CA SER A 129 4.36 6.11 2.96
C SER A 129 4.53 7.22 1.91
N ALA A 130 5.76 7.44 1.41
CA ALA A 130 6.10 8.59 0.59
C ALA A 130 6.90 8.19 -0.65
N LEU A 131 6.60 8.88 -1.75
CA LEU A 131 7.27 8.76 -3.04
C LEU A 131 8.21 9.94 -3.24
N SER A 132 9.49 9.66 -3.50
CA SER A 132 10.53 10.68 -3.68
C SER A 132 10.79 10.90 -5.16
N PRO A 133 10.71 12.14 -5.68
CA PRO A 133 11.04 12.39 -7.08
C PRO A 133 12.54 12.13 -7.31
N ILE A 134 12.85 11.39 -8.38
CA ILE A 134 14.22 11.09 -8.79
C ILE A 134 14.44 11.48 -10.26
N SER A 135 15.71 11.65 -10.62
CA SER A 135 16.13 11.79 -12.02
C SER A 135 16.73 10.48 -12.49
N LEU A 136 16.16 9.91 -13.55
CA LEU A 136 16.59 8.66 -14.16
C LEU A 136 16.71 8.83 -15.69
N PRO A 137 17.77 9.49 -16.20
CA PRO A 137 18.00 9.58 -17.64
C PRO A 137 18.28 8.20 -18.27
N PRO A 138 17.81 7.93 -19.50
CA PRO A 138 17.19 8.90 -20.40
C PRO A 138 15.68 9.11 -20.15
N VAL A 139 15.04 8.28 -19.31
CA VAL A 139 13.59 8.29 -19.07
C VAL A 139 13.11 9.66 -18.59
N SER A 140 13.70 10.20 -17.53
CA SER A 140 13.31 11.50 -16.97
C SER A 140 13.82 12.69 -17.76
N ALA A 141 14.50 12.46 -18.89
CA ALA A 141 14.91 13.49 -19.84
C ALA A 141 14.16 13.36 -21.17
N ASP A 142 13.26 12.38 -21.29
CA ASP A 142 12.40 12.24 -22.45
C ASP A 142 11.29 13.28 -22.39
N GLN A 143 11.37 14.21 -23.33
CA GLN A 143 10.44 15.32 -23.54
C GLN A 143 9.48 15.06 -24.70
N GLY A 144 9.38 13.81 -25.15
CA GLY A 144 8.51 13.36 -26.22
C GLY A 144 7.01 13.52 -25.93
N PHE A 145 6.20 13.05 -26.87
CA PHE A 145 4.76 12.99 -26.70
C PHE A 145 4.40 11.65 -26.07
N SER A 146 4.75 11.46 -24.80
CA SER A 146 4.56 10.18 -24.12
C SER A 146 3.07 9.99 -23.77
N TYR A 147 2.49 8.86 -24.17
CA TYR A 147 1.07 8.55 -23.94
C TYR A 147 0.86 7.43 -22.93
N SER A 148 1.72 6.42 -22.96
CA SER A 148 1.65 5.26 -22.08
C SER A 148 3.02 4.62 -21.91
N ALA A 149 3.13 3.76 -20.90
CA ALA A 149 4.32 2.99 -20.63
C ALA A 149 3.95 1.58 -20.16
N SER A 150 4.84 0.63 -20.45
CA SER A 150 4.73 -0.76 -20.00
C SER A 150 6.06 -1.25 -19.47
N TRP A 151 5.99 -2.04 -18.40
CA TRP A 151 7.13 -2.69 -17.76
C TRP A 151 7.09 -4.19 -18.03
N ALA A 152 8.20 -4.76 -18.47
CA ALA A 152 8.39 -6.20 -18.65
C ALA A 152 9.87 -6.49 -18.78
N ASP A 153 10.30 -7.70 -18.46
CA ASP A 153 11.62 -8.19 -18.83
C ASP A 153 11.56 -8.60 -20.32
N PHE A 154 12.02 -7.73 -21.23
CA PHE A 154 11.90 -7.97 -22.68
C PHE A 154 13.08 -8.74 -23.26
N ASP A 155 14.23 -8.78 -22.58
CA ASP A 155 15.41 -9.53 -23.04
C ASP A 155 15.79 -10.74 -22.17
N ASN A 156 14.96 -11.06 -21.16
CA ASN A 156 15.12 -12.18 -20.23
C ASN A 156 16.42 -12.09 -19.42
N ASP A 157 16.75 -10.90 -18.91
CA ASP A 157 17.93 -10.69 -18.07
C ASP A 157 17.62 -10.62 -16.57
N ASP A 158 16.39 -10.99 -16.20
CA ASP A 158 15.83 -10.93 -14.84
C ASP A 158 15.76 -9.49 -14.28
N ARG A 159 15.85 -8.47 -15.15
CA ARG A 159 15.62 -7.05 -14.79
C ARG A 159 14.46 -6.51 -15.61
N ILE A 160 13.64 -5.67 -14.97
CA ILE A 160 12.46 -5.11 -15.63
C ILE A 160 12.89 -3.98 -16.58
N ASP A 161 12.51 -4.09 -17.85
CA ASP A 161 12.68 -3.02 -18.83
C ASP A 161 11.47 -2.08 -18.85
N LEU A 162 11.69 -0.90 -19.40
CA LEU A 162 10.67 0.09 -19.66
C LEU A 162 10.49 0.34 -21.16
N PHE A 163 9.24 0.28 -21.63
CA PHE A 163 8.86 0.76 -22.95
C PHE A 163 7.89 1.94 -22.84
N ILE A 164 8.20 3.05 -23.53
CA ILE A 164 7.34 4.25 -23.59
C ILE A 164 6.80 4.44 -25.00
N ALA A 165 5.47 4.52 -25.11
CA ALA A 165 4.78 4.83 -26.35
C ALA A 165 4.76 6.35 -26.58
N ASN A 166 5.64 6.81 -27.48
CA ASN A 166 5.77 8.20 -27.88
C ASN A 166 5.13 8.49 -29.24
N GLY A 167 4.48 9.65 -29.37
CA GLY A 167 4.11 10.24 -30.66
C GLY A 167 5.19 11.19 -31.20
N PHE A 168 5.36 11.24 -32.52
CA PHE A 168 6.06 12.32 -33.26
C PHE A 168 7.56 12.57 -32.98
N HIS A 169 8.19 11.89 -32.02
CA HIS A 169 9.63 11.64 -31.94
C HIS A 169 9.84 10.13 -32.06
N GLY A 170 10.90 9.68 -32.77
CA GLY A 170 11.13 8.28 -33.20
C GLY A 170 10.39 7.23 -32.36
N ALA A 171 9.35 6.63 -32.94
CA ALA A 171 8.35 5.87 -32.20
C ALA A 171 8.97 4.74 -31.35
N GLY A 172 8.64 4.73 -30.06
CA GLY A 172 8.97 3.67 -29.11
C GLY A 172 10.44 3.70 -28.65
N GLN A 173 10.67 4.12 -27.41
CA GLN A 173 11.98 3.98 -26.78
C GLN A 173 11.89 2.87 -25.73
N ARG A 174 12.76 1.86 -25.89
CA ARG A 174 13.04 0.85 -24.88
C ARG A 174 14.22 1.35 -24.05
N PHE A 175 14.07 1.34 -22.74
CA PHE A 175 15.15 1.55 -21.79
C PHE A 175 15.39 0.24 -21.06
N GLY A 176 16.60 -0.30 -21.21
CA GLY A 176 17.10 -1.49 -20.51
C GLY A 176 18.48 -1.21 -19.92
N GLY A 177 18.86 -1.98 -18.90
CA GLY A 177 20.11 -1.79 -18.12
C GLY A 177 21.09 -2.95 -18.17
#